data_AF-A0A7S3G453-F1
#
_entry.id   AF-A0A7S3G453-F1
#
_cell.length_a   1.000
_cell.length_b   1.000
_cell.length_c   1.000
_cell.angle_alpha   90.00
_cell.angle_beta   90.00
_cell.angle_gamma   90.00
#
_symmetry.space_group_name_H-M   'P 1'
#
loop_
_entity.id
_entity.type
_entity.pdbx_description
1 polymer ?
#
loop_
_entity_poly.entity_id
_entity_poly.type
_entity_poly.pdbx_seq_one_letter_code
_entity_poly.pdbx_strand_id
1 'polypeptide(L)'
;DTNRHAVLLPINGHAVPFHVSMIKSMSYVEDDSSYTLRIFFNGPGVGLGRNTFIAPSSGDPYYIKELAFRSNDREHLLTCEKTFKELRKSVAAKEARDRDAAEMADDFKLVPGVGKAPTLVDVQIKPVLSGRKAIGYLKAYGNGFRFTTQRGETVDFAYDNVRHAFFQSSENDIKVIIHFSFRRPIMLGKKKVYDLQFFTEVMEESMSVNTTRIDGYDRDEIEQEQREREKRNKLNNLFASFVRKVEDYLPKFEDGDPVFEFDIPYRAIGFEGVTERKTALQMYPTTNCLIELTDFPFFVLDVNDVDIAVLERVDFGAKNFDIVFVKKNFKNPAVDVKNCIVNVSTVPNENMDAVKEWLSNVS
;
A
#
# COMPACT_ATOMS: atom_id res chain seq x y z
N ASP A 1 37.45 -3.31 1.57
CA ASP A 1 37.12 -4.73 1.33
C ASP A 1 35.66 -4.85 0.94
N THR A 2 35.40 -5.01 -0.35
CA THR A 2 34.03 -5.13 -0.90
C THR A 2 33.35 -6.42 -0.47
N ASN A 3 34.10 -7.52 -0.27
CA ASN A 3 33.56 -8.82 0.14
C ASN A 3 33.11 -8.81 1.60
N ARG A 4 33.80 -8.05 2.45
CA ARG A 4 33.46 -7.90 3.88
C ARG A 4 32.69 -6.61 4.20
N HIS A 5 32.24 -5.88 3.18
CA HIS A 5 31.52 -4.61 3.31
C HIS A 5 32.21 -3.62 4.27
N ALA A 6 33.54 -3.54 4.22
CA ALA A 6 34.34 -2.76 5.16
C ALA A 6 35.25 -1.74 4.46
N VAL A 7 35.34 -0.55 5.03
CA VAL A 7 36.31 0.49 4.67
C VAL A 7 37.52 0.35 5.60
N LEU A 8 38.72 0.29 5.04
CA LEU A 8 39.96 0.20 5.82
C LEU A 8 40.56 1.60 5.93
N LEU A 9 40.70 2.10 7.16
CA LEU A 9 41.21 3.45 7.42
C LEU A 9 42.55 3.38 8.15
N PRO A 10 43.56 4.17 7.74
CA PRO A 10 44.84 4.21 8.43
C PRO A 10 44.71 5.02 9.73
N ILE A 11 44.77 4.36 10.87
CA ILE A 11 44.77 4.99 12.20
C ILE A 11 46.06 4.60 12.89
N ASN A 12 46.92 5.59 13.18
CA ASN A 12 48.22 5.39 13.83
C ASN A 12 49.11 4.32 13.17
N GLY A 13 49.12 4.28 11.83
CA GLY A 13 49.91 3.30 11.06
C GLY A 13 49.27 1.92 10.92
N HIS A 14 48.08 1.70 11.49
CA HIS A 14 47.33 0.45 11.37
C HIS A 14 46.14 0.61 10.44
N ALA A 15 45.88 -0.41 9.61
CA ALA A 15 44.66 -0.48 8.81
C ALA A 15 43.49 -0.96 9.68
N VAL A 16 42.62 -0.03 10.08
CA VAL A 16 41.48 -0.30 10.95
C VAL A 16 40.21 -0.48 10.11
N PRO A 17 39.50 -1.62 10.22
CA PRO A 17 38.28 -1.87 9.46
C PRO A 17 37.06 -1.21 10.11
N PHE A 18 36.24 -0.56 9.29
CA PHE A 18 34.92 -0.05 9.65
C PHE A 18 33.87 -0.63 8.70
N HIS A 19 32.83 -1.26 9.25
CA HIS A 19 31.71 -1.71 8.41
C HIS A 19 30.99 -0.50 7.80
N VAL A 20 30.53 -0.62 6.55
CA VAL A 20 29.91 0.50 5.82
C VAL A 20 28.66 1.05 6.53
N SER A 21 27.93 0.23 7.27
CA SER A 21 26.78 0.68 8.07
C SER A 21 27.14 1.62 9.24
N MET A 22 28.41 1.67 9.65
CA MET A 22 28.89 2.57 10.70
C MET A 22 29.22 3.97 10.16
N ILE A 23 29.35 4.13 8.84
CA ILE A 23 29.75 5.39 8.19
C ILE A 23 28.50 6.13 7.69
N LYS A 24 28.27 7.33 8.21
CA LYS A 24 27.17 8.22 7.83
C LYS A 24 27.34 8.77 6.42
N SER A 25 28.54 9.23 6.08
CA SER A 25 28.87 9.78 4.77
C SER A 25 30.38 9.89 4.59
N MET A 26 30.82 9.88 3.34
CA MET A 26 32.19 10.16 2.93
C MET A 26 32.13 11.24 1.85
N SER A 27 32.92 12.29 2.02
CA SER A 27 32.92 13.45 1.13
C SER A 27 34.34 13.91 0.84
N TYR A 28 34.63 14.05 -0.45
CA TYR A 28 35.84 14.71 -0.93
C TYR A 28 35.67 16.25 -0.83
N VAL A 29 36.71 16.93 -0.37
CA VAL A 29 36.80 18.40 -0.27
C VAL A 29 38.10 18.85 -0.89
N GLU A 30 38.02 19.85 -1.76
CA GLU A 30 39.16 20.49 -2.43
C GLU A 30 39.29 21.92 -1.91
N ASP A 31 40.40 22.20 -1.23
CA ASP A 31 40.81 23.55 -0.84
C ASP A 31 42.03 23.96 -1.70
N ASP A 32 42.32 25.26 -1.83
CA ASP A 32 43.34 25.84 -2.75
C ASP A 32 44.75 25.20 -2.72
N SER A 33 45.08 24.40 -1.70
CA SER A 33 46.36 23.71 -1.56
C SER A 33 46.27 22.29 -1.02
N SER A 34 45.07 21.70 -0.85
CA SER A 34 44.97 20.35 -0.30
C SER A 34 43.71 19.60 -0.71
N TYR A 35 43.87 18.29 -0.94
CA TYR A 35 42.76 17.38 -1.17
C TYR A 35 42.47 16.60 0.12
N THR A 36 41.25 16.68 0.61
CA THR A 36 40.84 16.08 1.88
C THR A 36 39.64 15.17 1.69
N LEU A 37 39.74 13.93 2.17
CA LEU A 37 38.62 13.00 2.28
C LEU A 37 38.11 13.01 3.72
N ARG A 38 36.88 13.51 3.92
CA ARG A 38 36.20 13.54 5.22
C ARG A 38 35.24 12.36 5.33
N ILE A 39 35.30 11.67 6.45
CA ILE A 39 34.50 10.47 6.74
C ILE A 39 33.74 10.74 8.03
N PHE A 40 32.42 10.83 7.92
CA PHE A 40 31.51 11.02 9.03
C PHE A 40 30.94 9.68 9.47
N PHE A 41 30.98 9.42 10.76
CA PHE A 41 30.47 8.20 11.34
C PHE A 41 29.07 8.43 11.94
N ASN A 42 28.29 7.36 11.99
CA ASN A 42 27.07 7.37 12.77
C ASN A 42 27.46 7.42 14.25
N GLY A 43 26.68 8.13 15.07
CA GLY A 43 26.90 8.20 16.51
C GLY A 43 25.61 8.58 17.26
N PRO A 44 25.62 8.50 18.60
CA PRO A 44 24.46 8.86 19.42
C PRO A 44 23.98 10.27 19.11
N GLY A 45 22.69 10.43 18.81
CA GLY A 45 22.06 11.73 18.56
C GLY A 45 22.24 12.30 17.14
N VAL A 46 22.96 11.63 16.24
CA VAL A 46 23.19 12.10 14.85
C VAL A 46 22.60 11.12 13.82
N GLY A 47 21.27 11.19 13.61
CA GLY A 47 20.57 10.68 12.41
C GLY A 47 20.48 9.15 12.22
N LEU A 48 19.26 8.68 11.92
CA LEU A 48 18.72 7.31 12.03
C LEU A 48 18.61 6.84 13.49
N GLY A 49 17.41 6.37 13.86
CA GLY A 49 16.93 6.27 15.25
C GLY A 49 17.87 5.55 16.22
N ARG A 50 17.62 5.77 17.52
CA ARG A 50 18.36 5.27 18.70
C ARG A 50 18.72 3.77 18.73
N ASN A 51 18.29 2.96 17.76
CA ASN A 51 18.32 1.50 17.79
C ASN A 51 19.44 0.84 16.95
N THR A 52 20.38 1.58 16.36
CA THR A 52 21.52 0.98 15.62
C THR A 52 22.79 0.83 16.45
N PHE A 53 22.85 1.42 17.64
CA PHE A 53 24.00 1.33 18.53
C PHE A 53 23.70 0.38 19.69
N ILE A 54 24.31 -0.80 19.64
CA ILE A 54 24.45 -1.64 20.83
C ILE A 54 25.43 -0.91 21.74
N ALA A 55 24.92 -0.25 22.78
CA ALA A 55 25.77 0.28 23.83
C ALA A 55 26.56 -0.89 24.45
N PRO A 56 27.88 -0.75 24.68
CA PRO A 56 28.64 -1.79 25.36
C PRO A 56 28.04 -2.07 26.74
N SER A 57 28.13 -3.33 27.16
CA SER A 57 27.53 -3.85 28.39
C SER A 57 28.07 -3.21 29.68
N SER A 58 29.18 -2.47 29.59
CA SER A 58 29.81 -1.76 30.70
C SER A 58 30.63 -0.55 30.20
N GLY A 59 30.49 0.59 30.86
CA GLY A 59 31.24 1.83 30.62
C GLY A 59 30.57 2.81 29.66
N ASP A 60 31.03 4.06 29.69
CA ASP A 60 30.60 5.10 28.75
C ASP A 60 31.37 4.96 27.43
N PRO A 61 30.71 4.59 26.32
CA PRO A 61 31.38 4.47 25.03
C PRO A 61 31.78 5.83 24.45
N TYR A 62 33.02 5.95 23.98
CA TYR A 62 33.46 7.03 23.12
C TYR A 62 33.26 6.67 21.65
N TYR A 63 32.68 7.58 20.87
CA TYR A 63 32.42 7.39 19.45
C TYR A 63 33.27 8.34 18.61
N ILE A 64 33.78 7.83 17.49
CA ILE A 64 34.41 8.65 16.46
C ILE A 64 33.29 9.38 15.73
N LYS A 65 33.35 10.71 15.65
CA LYS A 65 32.40 11.53 14.87
C LYS A 65 32.85 11.67 13.42
N GLU A 66 34.12 12.00 13.24
CA GLU A 66 34.69 12.34 11.94
C GLU A 66 36.18 11.96 11.90
N LEU A 67 36.64 11.50 10.74
CA LEU A 67 38.05 11.40 10.37
C LEU A 67 38.29 12.16 9.07
N ALA A 68 39.41 12.86 8.98
CA ALA A 68 39.81 13.60 7.79
C ALA A 68 41.21 13.16 7.35
N PHE A 69 41.33 12.73 6.09
CA PHE A 69 42.59 12.31 5.48
C PHE A 69 42.97 13.27 4.38
N ARG A 70 44.17 13.84 4.47
CA ARG A 70 44.74 14.73 3.45
C ARG A 70 45.72 13.97 2.58
N SER A 71 45.64 14.16 1.27
CA SER A 71 46.56 13.58 0.29
C SER A 71 46.83 14.56 -0.85
N ASN A 72 47.92 14.35 -1.58
CA ASN A 72 48.20 15.04 -2.84
C ASN A 72 47.63 14.28 -4.05
N ASP A 73 47.15 13.05 -3.84
CA ASP A 73 46.55 12.21 -4.88
C ASP A 73 45.04 12.42 -4.96
N ARG A 74 44.63 13.37 -5.81
CA ARG A 74 43.23 13.72 -6.05
C ARG A 74 42.42 12.57 -6.62
N GLU A 75 42.97 11.85 -7.59
CA GLU A 75 42.26 10.77 -8.29
C GLU A 75 41.95 9.60 -7.36
N HIS A 76 42.89 9.27 -6.46
CA HIS A 76 42.67 8.23 -5.47
C HIS A 76 41.55 8.58 -4.49
N LEU A 77 41.50 9.82 -3.98
CA LEU A 77 40.45 10.24 -3.04
C LEU A 77 39.06 10.24 -3.70
N LEU A 78 38.95 10.71 -4.94
CA LEU A 78 37.70 10.66 -5.72
C LEU A 78 37.25 9.21 -5.98
N THR A 79 38.20 8.32 -6.30
CA THR A 79 37.93 6.90 -6.47
C THR A 79 37.40 6.27 -5.18
N CYS A 80 38.03 6.57 -4.04
CA CYS A 80 37.60 6.08 -2.73
C CYS A 80 36.16 6.52 -2.40
N GLU A 81 35.83 7.79 -2.62
CA GLU A 81 34.48 8.31 -2.39
C GLU A 81 33.44 7.61 -3.29
N LYS A 82 33.75 7.44 -4.58
CA LYS A 82 32.87 6.76 -5.53
C LYS A 82 32.64 5.30 -5.14
N THR A 83 33.72 4.55 -4.89
CA THR A 83 33.64 3.13 -4.49
C THR A 83 32.86 2.97 -3.18
N PHE A 84 33.03 3.88 -2.22
CA PHE A 84 32.23 3.88 -1.00
C PHE A 84 30.73 4.08 -1.27
N LYS A 85 30.36 5.06 -2.11
CA LYS A 85 28.96 5.33 -2.47
C LYS A 85 28.31 4.12 -3.15
N GLU A 86 29.03 3.46 -4.06
CA GLU A 86 28.58 2.24 -4.74
C GLU A 86 28.41 1.06 -3.77
N LEU A 87 29.41 0.83 -2.91
CA LEU A 87 29.37 -0.23 -1.90
C LEU A 87 28.21 -0.03 -0.92
N ARG A 88 27.99 1.19 -0.43
CA ARG A 88 26.88 1.52 0.46
C ARG A 88 25.51 1.27 -0.18
N LYS A 89 25.35 1.64 -1.46
CA LYS A 89 24.12 1.37 -2.21
C LYS A 89 23.87 -0.13 -2.36
N SER A 90 24.93 -0.90 -2.65
CA SER A 90 24.85 -2.37 -2.77
C SER A 90 24.45 -3.03 -1.45
N VAL A 91 25.09 -2.65 -0.33
CA VAL A 91 24.78 -3.17 1.00
C VAL A 91 23.35 -2.84 1.41
N ALA A 92 22.91 -1.59 1.27
CA ALA A 92 21.54 -1.20 1.59
C ALA A 92 20.49 -1.96 0.75
N ALA A 93 20.77 -2.19 -0.53
CA ALA A 93 19.90 -2.99 -1.39
C ALA A 93 19.86 -4.46 -0.98
N LYS A 94 20.99 -5.04 -0.54
CA LYS A 94 21.06 -6.41 -0.03
C LYS A 94 20.32 -6.54 1.30
N GLU A 95 20.56 -5.67 2.28
CA GLU A 95 19.87 -5.68 3.58
C GLU A 95 18.36 -5.44 3.44
N ALA A 96 17.93 -4.66 2.45
CA ALA A 96 16.52 -4.54 2.10
C ALA A 96 15.96 -5.87 1.58
N ARG A 97 16.64 -6.50 0.62
CA ARG A 97 16.24 -7.82 0.08
C ARG A 97 16.23 -8.93 1.13
N ASP A 98 17.23 -8.97 2.00
CA ASP A 98 17.36 -10.00 3.04
C ASP A 98 16.27 -9.83 4.11
N ARG A 99 15.93 -8.58 4.49
CA ARG A 99 14.75 -8.30 5.33
C ARG A 99 13.45 -8.69 4.63
N ASP A 100 13.30 -8.32 3.37
CA ASP A 100 12.13 -8.65 2.58
C ASP A 100 11.97 -10.18 2.43
N ALA A 101 13.07 -10.92 2.27
CA ALA A 101 13.08 -12.38 2.17
C ALA A 101 12.77 -13.06 3.51
N ALA A 102 13.29 -12.53 4.62
CA ALA A 102 12.98 -13.04 5.96
C ALA A 102 11.50 -12.81 6.34
N GLU A 103 10.89 -11.71 5.91
CA GLU A 103 9.44 -11.47 6.02
C GLU A 103 8.60 -12.36 5.07
N MET A 104 9.18 -12.82 3.96
CA MET A 104 8.53 -13.67 2.94
C MET A 104 8.71 -15.17 3.14
N ALA A 105 9.30 -15.62 4.26
CA ALA A 105 9.56 -17.04 4.53
C ALA A 105 8.29 -17.86 4.87
N ASP A 106 7.11 -17.44 4.41
CA ASP A 106 5.92 -18.29 4.38
C ASP A 106 5.84 -18.94 2.99
N ASP A 107 6.21 -20.22 2.93
CA ASP A 107 6.07 -21.13 1.78
C ASP A 107 4.57 -21.43 1.52
N PHE A 108 3.77 -20.39 1.33
CA PHE A 108 2.33 -20.51 1.14
C PHE A 108 2.04 -21.29 -0.14
N LYS A 109 1.36 -22.42 0.01
CA LYS A 109 0.88 -23.25 -1.08
C LYS A 109 -0.62 -23.44 -0.95
N LEU A 110 -1.32 -23.29 -2.06
CA LEU A 110 -2.76 -23.52 -2.10
C LEU A 110 -3.08 -25.00 -1.96
N VAL A 111 -4.05 -25.28 -1.10
CA VAL A 111 -4.60 -26.61 -0.85
C VAL A 111 -5.96 -26.71 -1.53
N PRO A 112 -6.27 -27.80 -2.25
CA PRO A 112 -7.61 -28.02 -2.76
C PRO A 112 -8.64 -28.00 -1.62
N GLY A 113 -9.74 -27.27 -1.79
CA GLY A 113 -10.84 -27.30 -0.82
C GLY A 113 -11.84 -28.42 -1.12
N VAL A 114 -12.90 -28.49 -0.31
CA VAL A 114 -13.92 -29.54 -0.39
C VAL A 114 -15.05 -29.12 -1.32
N GLY A 115 -15.40 -29.96 -2.29
CA GLY A 115 -16.52 -29.71 -3.19
C GLY A 115 -16.16 -28.78 -4.36
N LYS A 116 -17.19 -28.16 -4.97
CA LYS A 116 -17.02 -27.33 -6.17
C LYS A 116 -16.55 -25.92 -5.78
N ALA A 117 -15.26 -25.65 -5.99
CA ALA A 117 -14.65 -24.34 -5.76
C ALA A 117 -15.38 -23.19 -6.49
N PRO A 118 -15.83 -22.15 -5.76
CA PRO A 118 -16.34 -20.92 -6.35
C PRO A 118 -15.34 -20.29 -7.32
N THR A 119 -15.81 -19.91 -8.50
CA THR A 119 -14.98 -19.27 -9.54
C THR A 119 -15.71 -18.09 -10.14
N LEU A 120 -15.04 -16.95 -10.21
CA LEU A 120 -15.48 -15.74 -10.88
C LEU A 120 -14.63 -15.53 -12.13
N VAL A 121 -15.27 -15.51 -13.30
CA VAL A 121 -14.60 -15.42 -14.61
C VAL A 121 -14.70 -14.00 -15.17
N ASP A 122 -13.87 -13.71 -16.18
CA ASP A 122 -13.87 -12.44 -16.93
C ASP A 122 -13.68 -11.20 -16.04
N VAL A 123 -12.78 -11.32 -15.06
CA VAL A 123 -12.40 -10.22 -14.17
C VAL A 123 -11.02 -9.67 -14.50
N GLN A 124 -10.90 -8.35 -14.43
CA GLN A 124 -9.64 -7.64 -14.45
C GLN A 124 -9.05 -7.60 -13.03
N ILE A 125 -7.73 -7.44 -12.94
CA ILE A 125 -7.00 -7.31 -11.68
C ILE A 125 -6.29 -5.96 -11.58
N LYS A 126 -6.27 -5.38 -10.37
CA LYS A 126 -5.50 -4.17 -10.06
C LYS A 126 -4.87 -4.27 -8.67
N PRO A 127 -3.59 -3.92 -8.47
CA PRO A 127 -2.62 -3.47 -9.48
C PRO A 127 -2.35 -4.49 -10.60
N VAL A 128 -1.85 -4.03 -11.75
CA VAL A 128 -1.55 -4.92 -12.89
C VAL A 128 -0.34 -5.81 -12.58
N LEU A 129 -0.40 -7.10 -12.95
CA LEU A 129 0.72 -8.05 -12.77
C LEU A 129 1.95 -7.62 -13.58
N SER A 130 1.76 -7.40 -14.89
CA SER A 130 2.87 -7.27 -15.84
C SER A 130 2.52 -6.33 -17.00
N GLY A 131 2.67 -5.03 -16.78
CA GLY A 131 2.72 -3.97 -17.81
C GLY A 131 1.42 -3.69 -18.62
N ARG A 132 0.53 -4.66 -18.82
CA ARG A 132 -0.75 -4.51 -19.52
C ARG A 132 -1.91 -4.97 -18.63
N LYS A 133 -3.11 -4.47 -18.96
CA LYS A 133 -4.37 -4.98 -18.39
C LYS A 133 -4.43 -6.50 -18.57
N ALA A 134 -4.75 -7.21 -17.50
CA ALA A 134 -4.87 -8.67 -17.50
C ALA A 134 -6.30 -9.04 -17.12
N ILE A 135 -6.91 -9.90 -17.93
CA ILE A 135 -8.22 -10.51 -17.68
C ILE A 135 -7.98 -11.98 -17.34
N GLY A 136 -8.76 -12.50 -16.41
CA GLY A 136 -8.62 -13.86 -15.94
C GLY A 136 -9.83 -14.31 -15.12
N TYR A 137 -9.60 -15.30 -14.27
CA TYR A 137 -10.58 -15.79 -13.33
C TYR A 137 -10.00 -15.88 -11.92
N LEU A 138 -10.83 -15.55 -10.93
CA LEU A 138 -10.53 -15.69 -9.52
C LEU A 138 -11.21 -16.96 -9.00
N LYS A 139 -10.45 -17.85 -8.36
CA LYS A 139 -10.95 -19.12 -7.83
C LYS A 139 -10.59 -19.28 -6.36
N ALA A 140 -11.57 -19.70 -5.55
CA ALA A 140 -11.38 -20.03 -4.14
C ALA A 140 -10.82 -21.45 -3.97
N TYR A 141 -9.91 -21.64 -3.02
CA TYR A 141 -9.25 -22.88 -2.62
C TYR A 141 -9.44 -23.12 -1.12
N GLY A 142 -9.01 -24.25 -0.57
CA GLY A 142 -9.29 -24.57 0.84
C GLY A 142 -8.69 -23.57 1.84
N ASN A 143 -7.60 -22.87 1.46
CA ASN A 143 -6.84 -21.98 2.34
C ASN A 143 -6.52 -20.61 1.71
N GLY A 144 -7.07 -20.28 0.55
CA GLY A 144 -6.74 -19.05 -0.16
C GLY A 144 -7.46 -18.88 -1.49
N PHE A 145 -7.03 -17.88 -2.25
CA PHE A 145 -7.47 -17.68 -3.63
C PHE A 145 -6.31 -17.82 -4.61
N ARG A 146 -6.65 -18.21 -5.84
CA ARG A 146 -5.80 -18.05 -7.01
C ARG A 146 -6.51 -17.20 -8.05
N PHE A 147 -5.87 -16.15 -8.49
CA PHE A 147 -6.19 -15.52 -9.76
C PHE A 147 -5.31 -16.12 -10.86
N THR A 148 -5.89 -16.42 -12.02
CA THR A 148 -5.14 -16.89 -13.20
C THR A 148 -5.52 -16.06 -14.41
N THR A 149 -4.53 -15.41 -15.03
CA THR A 149 -4.73 -14.67 -16.27
C THR A 149 -4.97 -15.63 -17.44
N GLN A 150 -5.57 -15.13 -18.52
CA GLN A 150 -5.67 -15.88 -19.78
C GLN A 150 -4.31 -16.32 -20.36
N ARG A 151 -3.21 -15.71 -19.90
CA ARG A 151 -1.83 -16.05 -20.30
C ARG A 151 -1.17 -17.09 -19.38
N GLY A 152 -1.87 -17.53 -18.33
CA GLY A 152 -1.36 -18.49 -17.36
C GLY A 152 -0.52 -17.90 -16.24
N GLU A 153 -0.45 -16.57 -16.11
CA GLU A 153 0.16 -15.94 -14.92
C GLU A 153 -0.76 -16.10 -13.73
N THR A 154 -0.20 -16.43 -12.56
CA THR A 154 -0.98 -16.71 -11.35
C THR A 154 -0.61 -15.78 -10.20
N VAL A 155 -1.60 -15.43 -9.39
CA VAL A 155 -1.41 -14.73 -8.10
C VAL A 155 -2.16 -15.49 -7.04
N ASP A 156 -1.45 -15.89 -5.99
CA ASP A 156 -2.00 -16.64 -4.87
C ASP A 156 -1.92 -15.82 -3.60
N PHE A 157 -2.95 -15.91 -2.77
CA PHE A 157 -2.95 -15.29 -1.44
C PHE A 157 -3.80 -16.08 -0.45
N ALA A 158 -3.34 -16.11 0.81
CA ALA A 158 -3.94 -16.88 1.90
C ALA A 158 -5.13 -16.15 2.52
N TYR A 159 -6.11 -16.92 3.00
CA TYR A 159 -7.23 -16.37 3.79
C TYR A 159 -6.75 -15.70 5.08
N ASP A 160 -5.78 -16.30 5.77
CA ASP A 160 -5.20 -15.75 7.01
C ASP A 160 -4.48 -14.41 6.81
N ASN A 161 -4.12 -14.05 5.57
CA ASN A 161 -3.54 -12.75 5.29
C ASN A 161 -4.58 -11.68 4.88
N VAL A 162 -5.84 -12.05 4.63
CA VAL A 162 -6.91 -11.10 4.31
C VAL A 162 -7.32 -10.35 5.56
N ARG A 163 -7.12 -9.03 5.56
CA ARG A 163 -7.54 -8.13 6.64
C ARG A 163 -9.00 -7.70 6.45
N HIS A 164 -9.33 -7.22 5.26
CA HIS A 164 -10.70 -6.87 4.87
C HIS A 164 -10.97 -7.37 3.45
N ALA A 165 -12.19 -7.85 3.23
CA ALA A 165 -12.74 -8.15 1.93
C ALA A 165 -13.97 -7.27 1.70
N PHE A 166 -14.09 -6.67 0.52
CA PHE A 166 -15.21 -5.78 0.17
C PHE A 166 -15.89 -6.24 -1.10
N PHE A 167 -17.21 -6.10 -1.13
CA PHE A 167 -18.01 -6.22 -2.35
C PHE A 167 -18.75 -4.91 -2.62
N GLN A 168 -18.46 -4.29 -3.75
CA GLN A 168 -19.12 -3.07 -4.21
C GLN A 168 -19.84 -3.36 -5.53
N SER A 169 -21.19 -3.36 -5.47
CA SER A 169 -22.04 -3.42 -6.66
C SER A 169 -21.80 -2.19 -7.54
N SER A 170 -22.13 -2.22 -8.82
CA SER A 170 -21.91 -1.09 -9.71
C SER A 170 -23.04 -0.03 -9.69
N GLU A 171 -23.69 0.21 -8.54
CA GLU A 171 -24.76 1.20 -8.44
C GLU A 171 -24.18 2.61 -8.61
N ASN A 172 -24.46 3.24 -9.75
CA ASN A 172 -23.88 4.51 -10.21
C ASN A 172 -22.37 4.49 -10.51
N ASP A 173 -21.69 3.38 -10.24
CA ASP A 173 -20.29 3.15 -10.62
C ASP A 173 -20.14 2.47 -11.99
N ILE A 174 -19.04 2.75 -12.68
CA ILE A 174 -18.68 2.13 -13.96
C ILE A 174 -18.19 0.69 -13.81
N LYS A 175 -17.97 0.19 -12.59
CA LYS A 175 -17.36 -1.11 -12.29
C LYS A 175 -18.11 -1.83 -11.17
N VAL A 176 -18.17 -3.15 -11.24
CA VAL A 176 -18.48 -4.02 -10.10
C VAL A 176 -17.16 -4.54 -9.53
N ILE A 177 -17.00 -4.52 -8.21
CA ILE A 177 -15.70 -4.65 -7.53
C ILE A 177 -15.75 -5.71 -6.42
N ILE A 178 -14.71 -6.54 -6.37
CA ILE A 178 -14.28 -7.29 -5.18
C ILE A 178 -12.88 -6.80 -4.82
N HIS A 179 -12.68 -6.38 -3.58
CA HIS A 179 -11.40 -5.87 -3.10
C HIS A 179 -10.92 -6.64 -1.89
N PHE A 180 -9.63 -6.92 -1.82
CA PHE A 180 -8.96 -7.50 -0.66
C PHE A 180 -7.86 -6.55 -0.20
N SER A 181 -7.83 -6.27 1.10
CA SER A 181 -6.70 -5.64 1.78
C SER A 181 -6.00 -6.68 2.66
N PHE A 182 -4.69 -6.58 2.81
CA PHE A 182 -3.87 -7.60 3.47
C PHE A 182 -3.24 -7.11 4.77
N ARG A 183 -3.10 -8.02 5.75
CA ARG A 183 -2.39 -7.78 7.01
C ARG A 183 -0.89 -7.57 6.75
N ARG A 184 -0.33 -8.39 5.85
CA ARG A 184 1.05 -8.33 5.37
C ARG A 184 1.05 -8.17 3.84
N PRO A 185 2.01 -7.43 3.25
CA PRO A 185 2.01 -7.23 1.81
C PRO A 185 2.25 -8.56 1.09
N ILE A 186 1.53 -8.78 -0.01
CA ILE A 186 1.77 -9.90 -0.91
C ILE A 186 2.66 -9.47 -2.08
N MET A 187 3.31 -10.44 -2.72
CA MET A 187 4.13 -10.18 -3.89
C MET A 187 3.33 -10.28 -5.18
N LEU A 188 3.24 -9.16 -5.90
CA LEU A 188 2.73 -9.09 -7.25
C LEU A 188 3.93 -8.89 -8.21
N GLY A 189 4.48 -9.99 -8.69
CA GLY A 189 5.73 -10.00 -9.45
C GLY A 189 6.91 -9.52 -8.60
N LYS A 190 7.38 -8.29 -8.84
CA LYS A 190 8.48 -7.67 -8.06
C LYS A 190 8.01 -6.60 -7.06
N LYS A 191 6.71 -6.32 -7.00
CA LYS A 191 6.14 -5.27 -6.16
C LYS A 191 5.42 -5.87 -4.96
N LYS A 192 5.68 -5.33 -3.77
CA LYS A 192 4.87 -5.55 -2.58
C LYS A 192 3.57 -4.75 -2.71
N VAL A 193 2.42 -5.39 -2.49
CA VAL A 193 1.10 -4.74 -2.51
C VAL A 193 0.32 -5.11 -1.27
N TYR A 194 -0.37 -4.13 -0.67
CA TYR A 194 -1.28 -4.32 0.47
C TYR A 194 -2.73 -4.52 0.03
N ASP A 195 -3.01 -4.28 -1.24
CA ASP A 195 -4.36 -4.29 -1.79
C ASP A 195 -4.38 -4.98 -3.14
N LEU A 196 -5.44 -5.75 -3.38
CA LEU A 196 -5.72 -6.42 -4.63
C LEU A 196 -7.20 -6.36 -4.95
N GLN A 197 -7.53 -5.81 -6.11
CA GLN A 197 -8.88 -5.62 -6.58
C GLN A 197 -9.15 -6.45 -7.83
N PHE A 198 -10.32 -7.08 -7.87
CA PHE A 198 -10.88 -7.77 -9.01
C PHE A 198 -12.17 -7.08 -9.45
N PHE A 199 -12.26 -6.70 -10.72
CA PHE A 199 -13.39 -5.90 -11.19
C PHE A 199 -13.75 -6.19 -12.63
N THR A 200 -14.99 -5.86 -13.00
CA THR A 200 -15.46 -5.86 -14.38
C THR A 200 -16.10 -4.50 -14.68
N GLU A 201 -15.72 -3.88 -15.78
CA GLU A 201 -16.31 -2.62 -16.26
C GLU A 201 -17.69 -2.91 -16.87
N VAL A 202 -18.69 -2.17 -16.40
CA VAL A 202 -20.09 -2.31 -16.81
C VAL A 202 -20.36 -1.49 -18.06
N MET A 203 -19.82 -0.27 -18.12
CA MET A 203 -19.89 0.62 -19.28
C MET A 203 -18.68 0.39 -20.19
N GLU A 204 -18.92 0.35 -21.50
CA GLU A 204 -17.84 0.49 -22.48
C GLU A 204 -17.54 1.99 -22.63
N GLU A 205 -16.26 2.38 -22.65
CA GLU A 205 -15.89 3.71 -23.13
C GLU A 205 -16.43 3.84 -24.56
N SER A 206 -17.53 4.58 -24.73
CA SER A 206 -18.09 4.87 -26.04
C SER A 206 -17.03 5.63 -26.85
N MET A 207 -16.34 4.94 -27.75
CA MET A 207 -15.44 5.59 -28.69
C MET A 207 -16.25 6.51 -29.61
N SER A 208 -15.89 7.80 -29.58
CA SER A 208 -16.29 8.86 -30.49
C SER A 208 -17.80 9.10 -30.67
N VAL A 209 -18.37 9.96 -29.83
CA VAL A 209 -19.56 10.74 -30.19
C VAL A 209 -19.14 11.75 -31.24
N ASN A 210 -19.33 11.42 -32.52
CA ASN A 210 -19.42 12.45 -33.55
C ASN A 210 -20.72 13.20 -33.32
N THR A 211 -20.57 14.39 -32.74
CA THR A 211 -21.59 15.41 -32.47
C THR A 211 -22.48 15.64 -33.69
N THR A 212 -23.58 14.90 -33.77
CA THR A 212 -24.74 15.29 -34.56
C THR A 212 -25.89 15.28 -33.58
N ARG A 213 -26.46 16.47 -33.34
CA ARG A 213 -27.65 16.66 -32.51
C ARG A 213 -28.74 15.69 -32.98
N ILE A 214 -29.11 14.72 -32.16
CA ILE A 214 -30.24 13.84 -32.42
C ILE A 214 -31.16 13.94 -31.20
N ASP A 215 -32.42 14.23 -31.49
CA ASP A 215 -33.51 14.38 -30.54
C ASP A 215 -33.63 13.14 -29.63
N GLY A 216 -33.82 13.36 -28.32
CA GLY A 216 -33.85 12.31 -27.28
C GLY A 216 -35.09 11.40 -27.28
N TYR A 217 -35.51 10.95 -28.47
CA TYR A 217 -36.61 10.01 -28.69
C TYR A 217 -36.32 9.04 -29.86
N ASP A 218 -35.05 8.68 -30.09
CA ASP A 218 -34.74 7.57 -30.98
C ASP A 218 -34.85 6.25 -30.21
N ARG A 219 -35.66 5.32 -30.76
CA ARG A 219 -35.89 3.97 -30.22
C ARG A 219 -34.58 3.23 -29.87
N ASP A 220 -33.52 3.54 -30.59
CA ASP A 220 -32.20 2.95 -30.43
C ASP A 220 -31.51 3.36 -29.11
N GLU A 221 -31.74 4.58 -28.62
CA GLU A 221 -31.18 5.08 -27.35
C GLU A 221 -31.81 4.36 -26.14
N ILE A 222 -33.14 4.19 -26.18
CA ILE A 222 -33.89 3.46 -25.14
C ILE A 222 -33.46 1.99 -25.12
N GLU A 223 -33.27 1.36 -26.28
CA GLU A 223 -32.79 -0.02 -26.36
C GLU A 223 -31.36 -0.18 -25.83
N GLN A 224 -30.49 0.81 -26.05
CA GLN A 224 -29.13 0.80 -25.51
C GLN A 224 -29.12 0.94 -23.98
N GLU A 225 -29.89 1.87 -23.43
CA GLU A 225 -30.03 2.06 -21.98
C GLU A 225 -30.54 0.78 -21.29
N GLN A 226 -31.52 0.10 -21.90
CA GLN A 226 -32.02 -1.17 -21.40
C GLN A 226 -30.94 -2.27 -21.38
N ARG A 227 -30.16 -2.40 -22.47
CA ARG A 227 -29.07 -3.39 -22.53
C ARG A 227 -27.98 -3.12 -21.47
N GLU A 228 -27.63 -1.85 -21.26
CA GLU A 228 -26.66 -1.47 -20.23
C GLU A 228 -27.17 -1.80 -18.83
N ARG A 229 -28.45 -1.53 -18.55
CA ARG A 229 -29.10 -1.89 -17.29
C ARG A 229 -29.15 -3.40 -17.05
N GLU A 230 -29.48 -4.19 -18.07
CA GLU A 230 -29.48 -5.64 -17.99
C GLU A 230 -28.08 -6.21 -17.73
N LYS A 231 -27.07 -5.71 -18.47
CA LYS A 231 -25.66 -6.08 -18.28
C LYS A 231 -25.19 -5.76 -16.86
N ARG A 232 -25.53 -4.56 -16.36
CA ARG A 232 -25.25 -4.12 -14.99
C ARG A 232 -25.84 -5.08 -13.95
N ASN A 233 -27.13 -5.37 -14.05
CA ASN A 233 -27.82 -6.26 -13.12
C ASN A 233 -27.24 -7.68 -13.16
N LYS A 234 -26.91 -8.18 -14.36
CA LYS A 234 -26.30 -9.49 -14.53
C LYS A 234 -24.93 -9.58 -13.87
N LEU A 235 -24.08 -8.56 -14.04
CA LEU A 235 -22.76 -8.50 -13.41
C LEU A 235 -22.84 -8.38 -11.89
N ASN A 236 -23.73 -7.52 -11.36
CA ASN A 236 -23.96 -7.41 -9.92
C ASN A 236 -24.43 -8.73 -9.31
N ASN A 237 -25.38 -9.42 -9.96
CA ASN A 237 -25.87 -10.72 -9.50
C ASN A 237 -24.80 -11.81 -9.57
N LEU A 238 -23.94 -11.79 -10.60
CA LEU A 238 -22.83 -12.72 -10.73
C LEU A 238 -21.82 -12.56 -9.59
N PHE A 239 -21.40 -11.33 -9.31
CA PHE A 239 -20.45 -11.02 -8.24
C PHE A 239 -21.06 -11.32 -6.87
N ALA A 240 -22.31 -10.91 -6.62
CA ALA A 240 -23.01 -11.23 -5.37
C ALA A 240 -23.18 -12.75 -5.16
N SER A 241 -23.47 -13.51 -6.23
CA SER A 241 -23.53 -14.97 -6.14
C SER A 241 -22.17 -15.58 -5.84
N PHE A 242 -21.09 -15.03 -6.41
CA PHE A 242 -19.74 -15.48 -6.10
C PHE A 242 -19.37 -15.21 -4.63
N VAL A 243 -19.64 -14.00 -4.13
CA VAL A 243 -19.41 -13.60 -2.73
C VAL A 243 -20.08 -14.58 -1.77
N ARG A 244 -21.39 -14.81 -1.92
CA ARG A 244 -22.14 -15.76 -1.06
C ARG A 244 -21.55 -17.18 -1.09
N LYS A 245 -21.21 -17.67 -2.30
CA LYS A 245 -20.59 -19.01 -2.46
C LYS A 245 -19.21 -19.09 -1.83
N VAL A 246 -18.46 -17.99 -1.81
CA VAL A 246 -17.16 -17.92 -1.15
C VAL A 246 -17.36 -17.97 0.36
N GLU A 247 -18.25 -17.16 0.93
CA GLU A 247 -18.54 -17.16 2.37
C GLU A 247 -18.97 -18.55 2.87
N ASP A 248 -19.80 -19.26 2.10
CA ASP A 248 -20.18 -20.65 2.38
C ASP A 248 -19.01 -21.65 2.31
N TYR A 249 -18.01 -21.35 1.48
CA TYR A 249 -16.85 -22.21 1.19
C TYR A 249 -15.65 -21.93 2.10
N LEU A 250 -15.62 -20.76 2.75
CA LEU A 250 -14.54 -20.37 3.64
C LEU A 250 -14.47 -21.32 4.85
N PRO A 251 -13.26 -21.59 5.37
CA PRO A 251 -13.12 -22.20 6.68
C PRO A 251 -13.90 -21.39 7.72
N LYS A 252 -14.48 -22.10 8.68
CA LYS A 252 -15.25 -21.50 9.76
C LYS A 252 -14.49 -21.65 11.08
N PHE A 253 -14.60 -20.66 11.94
CA PHE A 253 -14.16 -20.74 13.32
C PHE A 253 -15.06 -21.69 14.13
N GLU A 254 -14.70 -21.96 15.40
CA GLU A 254 -15.45 -22.88 16.27
C GLU A 254 -16.88 -22.41 16.56
N ASP A 255 -17.11 -21.09 16.55
CA ASP A 255 -18.42 -20.46 16.70
C ASP A 255 -19.30 -20.56 15.44
N GLY A 256 -18.73 -21.00 14.31
CA GLY A 256 -19.42 -21.20 13.05
C GLY A 256 -19.32 -20.05 12.05
N ASP A 257 -18.67 -18.94 12.42
CA ASP A 257 -18.47 -17.78 11.55
C ASP A 257 -17.32 -18.03 10.55
N PRO A 258 -17.43 -17.53 9.31
CA PRO A 258 -16.35 -17.68 8.34
C PRO A 258 -15.10 -16.89 8.75
N VAL A 259 -13.92 -17.31 8.27
CA VAL A 259 -12.64 -16.64 8.58
C VAL A 259 -12.59 -15.15 8.21
N PHE A 260 -13.46 -14.71 7.29
CA PHE A 260 -13.81 -13.31 7.03
C PHE A 260 -15.13 -13.27 6.25
N GLU A 261 -15.75 -12.09 6.19
CA GLU A 261 -16.95 -11.81 5.39
C GLU A 261 -16.67 -10.66 4.41
N PHE A 262 -17.48 -10.54 3.35
CA PHE A 262 -17.38 -9.42 2.43
C PHE A 262 -18.23 -8.26 2.92
N ASP A 263 -17.57 -7.18 3.33
CA ASP A 263 -18.22 -5.96 3.78
C ASP A 263 -18.77 -5.17 2.57
N ILE A 264 -19.94 -4.55 2.74
CA ILE A 264 -20.65 -3.84 1.68
C ILE A 264 -20.68 -2.34 2.03
N PRO A 265 -20.28 -1.44 1.11
CA PRO A 265 -20.29 -0.01 1.38
C PRO A 265 -21.69 0.56 1.63
N TYR A 266 -21.83 1.36 2.69
CA TYR A 266 -23.04 2.09 3.03
C TYR A 266 -23.18 3.36 2.18
N ARG A 267 -23.69 3.20 0.96
CA ARG A 267 -23.83 4.32 0.00
C ARG A 267 -24.65 5.49 0.50
N ALA A 268 -25.67 5.24 1.32
CA ALA A 268 -26.57 6.29 1.83
C ALA A 268 -25.86 7.34 2.68
N ILE A 269 -24.73 6.99 3.28
CA ILE A 269 -23.89 7.87 4.11
C ILE A 269 -22.51 8.12 3.47
N GLY A 270 -22.37 7.82 2.19
CA GLY A 270 -21.17 8.16 1.43
C GLY A 270 -21.03 9.67 1.25
N PHE A 271 -19.79 10.15 1.19
CA PHE A 271 -19.49 11.57 1.04
C PHE A 271 -18.26 11.78 0.17
N GLU A 272 -18.15 12.95 -0.45
CA GLU A 272 -16.96 13.32 -1.20
C GLU A 272 -15.83 13.76 -0.26
N GLY A 273 -14.61 13.32 -0.56
CA GLY A 273 -13.42 13.69 0.18
C GLY A 273 -12.16 13.69 -0.68
N VAL A 274 -11.16 14.44 -0.25
CA VAL A 274 -9.86 14.57 -0.92
C VAL A 274 -8.80 14.00 0.01
N THR A 275 -8.21 12.88 -0.40
CA THR A 275 -7.10 12.21 0.32
C THR A 275 -5.76 12.71 -0.22
N GLU A 276 -4.79 11.82 -0.48
CA GLU A 276 -3.50 12.19 -1.10
C GLU A 276 -3.65 12.68 -2.55
N ARG A 277 -4.75 12.34 -3.21
CA ARG A 277 -5.04 12.78 -4.59
C ARG A 277 -5.64 14.19 -4.57
N LYS A 278 -5.30 15.02 -5.55
CA LYS A 278 -5.79 16.41 -5.68
C LYS A 278 -7.22 16.53 -6.22
N THR A 279 -8.02 15.47 -6.14
CA THR A 279 -9.38 15.41 -6.69
C THR A 279 -10.31 14.85 -5.64
N ALA A 280 -11.52 15.42 -5.54
CA ALA A 280 -12.57 14.88 -4.69
C ALA A 280 -13.02 13.53 -5.26
N LEU A 281 -13.15 12.55 -4.37
CA LEU A 281 -13.59 11.20 -4.69
C LEU A 281 -14.69 10.81 -3.72
N GLN A 282 -15.63 10.01 -4.22
CA GLN A 282 -16.70 9.48 -3.39
C GLN A 282 -16.16 8.39 -2.46
N MET A 283 -16.23 8.64 -1.16
CA MET A 283 -15.80 7.73 -0.12
C MET A 283 -17.03 7.10 0.55
N TYR A 284 -16.88 5.85 0.96
CA TYR A 284 -17.97 5.10 1.56
C TYR A 284 -17.55 4.49 2.90
N PRO A 285 -18.33 4.75 3.96
CA PRO A 285 -18.28 3.95 5.16
C PRO A 285 -18.69 2.50 4.90
N THR A 286 -18.09 1.58 5.62
CA THR A 286 -18.50 0.17 5.75
C THR A 286 -18.69 -0.14 7.23
N THR A 287 -18.82 -1.42 7.60
CA THR A 287 -18.95 -1.85 9.00
C THR A 287 -17.81 -1.30 9.86
N ASN A 288 -16.56 -1.43 9.41
CA ASN A 288 -15.37 -1.06 10.18
C ASN A 288 -14.35 -0.20 9.40
N CYS A 289 -14.67 0.18 8.16
CA CYS A 289 -13.72 0.89 7.29
C CYS A 289 -14.33 2.14 6.67
N LEU A 290 -13.46 3.10 6.31
CA LEU A 290 -13.75 4.12 5.31
C LEU A 290 -12.95 3.78 4.06
N ILE A 291 -13.64 3.66 2.92
CA ILE A 291 -13.02 3.17 1.68
C ILE A 291 -13.26 4.08 0.48
N GLU A 292 -12.31 4.05 -0.45
CA GLU A 292 -12.47 4.49 -1.85
C GLU A 292 -11.78 3.44 -2.72
N LEU A 293 -12.56 2.70 -3.51
CA LEU A 293 -12.11 1.54 -4.30
C LEU A 293 -12.30 1.74 -5.81
N THR A 294 -12.93 2.83 -6.23
CA THR A 294 -13.25 3.07 -7.63
C THR A 294 -11.96 3.39 -8.42
N ASP A 295 -11.07 4.18 -7.83
CA ASP A 295 -9.82 4.61 -8.44
C ASP A 295 -8.56 4.16 -7.70
N PHE A 296 -7.50 3.89 -8.48
CA PHE A 296 -6.19 3.52 -7.92
C PHE A 296 -5.28 4.76 -7.79
N PRO A 297 -4.47 4.89 -6.72
CA PRO A 297 -4.33 3.99 -5.57
C PRO A 297 -5.58 3.96 -4.69
N PHE A 298 -5.94 2.78 -4.18
CA PHE A 298 -7.11 2.60 -3.34
C PHE A 298 -6.92 3.25 -1.98
N PHE A 299 -8.02 3.63 -1.34
CA PHE A 299 -8.02 4.09 0.04
C PHE A 299 -8.79 3.09 0.89
N VAL A 300 -8.15 2.58 1.94
CA VAL A 300 -8.78 1.74 2.97
C VAL A 300 -8.27 2.20 4.32
N LEU A 301 -9.16 2.75 5.14
CA LEU A 301 -8.89 3.12 6.52
C LEU A 301 -9.73 2.25 7.45
N ASP A 302 -9.08 1.34 8.17
CA ASP A 302 -9.70 0.59 9.27
C ASP A 302 -9.88 1.52 10.48
N VAL A 303 -11.12 1.72 10.90
CA VAL A 303 -11.45 2.58 12.04
C VAL A 303 -10.91 1.99 13.34
N ASN A 304 -10.71 0.67 13.42
CA ASN A 304 -10.11 0.03 14.58
C ASN A 304 -8.64 0.44 14.79
N ASP A 305 -7.95 0.90 13.74
CA ASP A 305 -6.60 1.44 13.85
C ASP A 305 -6.58 2.90 14.31
N VAL A 306 -7.72 3.59 14.33
CA VAL A 306 -7.85 5.01 14.67
C VAL A 306 -7.97 5.20 16.18
N ASP A 307 -7.18 6.09 16.75
CA ASP A 307 -7.27 6.52 18.16
C ASP A 307 -8.21 7.72 18.31
N ILE A 308 -8.08 8.71 17.42
CA ILE A 308 -8.91 9.91 17.41
C ILE A 308 -9.13 10.40 15.98
N ALA A 309 -10.36 10.85 15.71
CA ALA A 309 -10.70 11.62 14.52
C ALA A 309 -10.93 13.09 14.93
N VAL A 310 -10.24 14.01 14.27
CA VAL A 310 -10.32 15.45 14.53
C VAL A 310 -10.99 16.13 13.34
N LEU A 311 -12.07 16.85 13.60
CA LEU A 311 -12.75 17.68 12.61
C LEU A 311 -12.11 19.07 12.60
N GLU A 312 -11.44 19.42 11.50
CA GLU A 312 -10.80 20.71 11.32
C GLU A 312 -11.63 21.63 10.42
N ARG A 313 -11.41 22.94 10.53
CA ARG A 313 -12.10 23.98 9.74
C ARG A 313 -13.63 23.98 9.92
N VAL A 314 -14.11 23.52 11.07
CA VAL A 314 -15.51 23.62 11.47
C VAL A 314 -15.78 25.05 11.96
N ASP A 315 -16.22 25.92 11.05
CA ASP A 315 -16.57 27.32 11.33
C ASP A 315 -17.93 27.68 10.73
N PHE A 316 -18.58 28.71 11.29
CA PHE A 316 -19.88 29.17 10.85
C PHE A 316 -19.81 29.74 9.43
N GLY A 317 -20.53 29.11 8.49
CA GLY A 317 -20.55 29.53 7.08
C GLY A 317 -19.47 28.89 6.20
N ALA A 318 -18.60 28.03 6.75
CA ALA A 318 -17.76 27.18 5.92
C ALA A 318 -18.65 26.27 5.04
N LYS A 319 -18.20 25.97 3.81
CA LYS A 319 -18.89 25.00 2.95
C LYS A 319 -18.39 23.57 3.16
N ASN A 320 -17.14 23.45 3.61
CA ASN A 320 -16.44 22.19 3.73
C ASN A 320 -15.65 22.17 5.04
N PHE A 321 -15.40 20.98 5.56
CA PHE A 321 -14.53 20.71 6.70
C PHE A 321 -13.49 19.64 6.33
N ASP A 322 -12.52 19.42 7.21
CA ASP A 322 -11.55 18.32 7.07
C ASP A 322 -11.64 17.34 8.21
N ILE A 323 -11.22 16.11 7.95
CA ILE A 323 -11.13 15.03 8.93
C ILE A 323 -9.68 14.57 8.99
N VAL A 324 -9.10 14.62 10.18
CA VAL A 324 -7.76 14.09 10.45
C VAL A 324 -7.91 12.87 11.35
N PHE A 325 -7.59 11.70 10.80
CA PHE A 325 -7.53 10.45 11.55
C PHE A 325 -6.11 10.23 12.08
N VAL A 326 -5.99 10.04 13.39
CA VAL A 326 -4.73 9.71 14.06
C VAL A 326 -4.77 8.25 14.50
N LYS A 327 -3.84 7.44 14.00
CA LYS A 327 -3.78 5.99 14.29
C LYS A 327 -3.20 5.69 15.68
N LYS A 328 -3.70 4.64 16.34
CA LYS A 328 -3.27 4.16 17.68
C LYS A 328 -1.76 3.93 17.82
N ASN A 329 -1.09 3.57 16.74
CA ASN A 329 0.36 3.32 16.74
C ASN A 329 1.22 4.60 16.77
N PHE A 330 0.64 5.81 16.80
CA PHE A 330 1.39 7.07 16.86
C PHE A 330 2.29 7.20 18.11
N LYS A 331 1.95 6.49 19.20
CA LYS A 331 2.76 6.45 20.43
C LYS A 331 3.99 5.55 20.31
N ASN A 332 4.10 4.75 19.25
CA ASN A 332 5.24 3.86 19.05
C ASN A 332 6.44 4.66 18.54
N PRO A 333 7.54 4.80 19.31
CA PRO A 333 8.70 5.58 18.92
C PRO A 333 9.45 5.02 17.70
N ALA A 334 9.13 3.80 17.26
CA ALA A 334 9.68 3.19 16.06
C ALA A 334 8.90 3.53 14.77
N VAL A 335 7.72 4.16 14.87
CA VAL A 335 6.87 4.50 13.72
C VAL A 335 7.05 5.97 13.35
N ASP A 336 7.18 6.27 12.05
CA ASP A 336 7.14 7.65 11.57
C ASP A 336 5.73 8.20 11.75
N VAL A 337 5.59 9.23 12.60
CA VAL A 337 4.33 9.89 12.94
C VAL A 337 3.56 10.33 11.69
N LYS A 338 4.26 10.72 10.61
CA LYS A 338 3.58 11.11 9.37
C LYS A 338 2.73 9.98 8.77
N ASN A 339 3.15 8.73 8.95
CA ASN A 339 2.40 7.56 8.46
C ASN A 339 1.22 7.18 9.37
N CYS A 340 1.11 7.80 10.54
CA CYS A 340 0.01 7.61 11.48
C CYS A 340 -1.12 8.62 11.29
N ILE A 341 -0.95 9.63 10.42
CA ILE A 341 -1.92 10.69 10.18
C ILE A 341 -2.51 10.51 8.79
N VAL A 342 -3.83 10.39 8.72
CA VAL A 342 -4.57 10.29 7.46
C VAL A 342 -5.52 11.48 7.38
N ASN A 343 -5.38 12.29 6.33
CA ASN A 343 -6.24 13.46 6.12
C ASN A 343 -7.25 13.17 5.01
N VAL A 344 -8.52 13.43 5.30
CA VAL A 344 -9.61 13.51 4.32
C VAL A 344 -10.12 14.94 4.34
N SER A 345 -9.78 15.70 3.30
CA SER A 345 -10.07 17.12 3.22
C SER A 345 -11.27 17.43 2.32
N THR A 346 -11.79 18.65 2.44
CA THR A 346 -12.80 19.21 1.53
C THR A 346 -14.15 18.47 1.63
N VAL A 347 -14.45 17.84 2.76
CA VAL A 347 -15.73 17.12 2.99
C VAL A 347 -16.87 18.13 3.06
N PRO A 348 -17.98 17.96 2.31
CA PRO A 348 -19.12 18.88 2.35
C PRO A 348 -19.74 18.96 3.76
N ASN A 349 -20.02 20.18 4.24
CA ASN A 349 -20.56 20.37 5.59
C ASN A 349 -21.94 19.72 5.81
N GLU A 350 -22.71 19.49 4.75
CA GLU A 350 -23.97 18.74 4.82
C GLU A 350 -23.79 17.29 5.29
N ASN A 351 -22.60 16.71 5.10
CA ASN A 351 -22.29 15.35 5.56
C ASN A 351 -21.75 15.30 7.00
N MET A 352 -21.55 16.44 7.67
CA MET A 352 -20.90 16.50 8.99
C MET A 352 -21.62 15.65 10.04
N ASP A 353 -22.95 15.73 10.11
CA ASP A 353 -23.72 15.01 11.13
C ASP A 353 -23.71 13.49 10.86
N ALA A 354 -23.83 13.08 9.59
CA ALA A 354 -23.72 11.67 9.19
C ALA A 354 -22.33 11.09 9.50
N VAL A 355 -21.27 11.85 9.25
CA VAL A 355 -19.89 11.46 9.59
C VAL A 355 -19.71 11.29 11.10
N LYS A 356 -20.24 12.22 11.91
CA LYS A 356 -20.18 12.13 13.38
C LYS A 356 -20.95 10.91 13.90
N GLU A 357 -22.15 10.66 13.38
CA GLU A 357 -22.96 9.51 13.76
C GLU A 357 -22.25 8.21 13.44
N TRP A 358 -21.70 8.09 12.22
CA TRP A 358 -20.89 6.94 11.84
C TRP A 358 -19.69 6.73 12.76
N LEU A 359 -18.89 7.78 13.01
CA LEU A 359 -17.72 7.68 13.90
C LEU A 359 -18.09 7.30 15.34
N SER A 360 -19.28 7.69 15.81
CA SER A 360 -19.76 7.37 17.17
C SER A 360 -20.28 5.93 17.28
N ASN A 361 -20.75 5.34 16.18
CA ASN A 361 -21.26 3.97 16.15
C ASN A 361 -20.15 2.91 16.00
N VAL A 362 -18.99 3.30 15.46
CA VAL A 362 -17.84 2.42 15.22
C VAL A 362 -16.77 2.54 16.34
N SER A 363 -16.94 3.48 17.28
CA SER A 363 -16.00 3.74 18.39
C SER A 363 -16.16 2.82 19.60
#